data_AF-A0A7X3L4M2-F1
#
_entry.id   AF-A0A7X3L4M2-F1
#
_cell.length_a   1.000
_cell.length_b   1.000
_cell.length_c   1.000
_cell.angle_alpha   90.00
_cell.angle_beta   90.00
_cell.angle_gamma   90.00
#
_symmetry.space_group_name_H-M   'P 1'
#
loop_
_entity.id
_entity.type
_entity.pdbx_description
1 polymer ?
#
loop_
_entity_poly.entity_id
_entity_poly.type
_entity_poly.pdbx_seq_one_letter_code
_entity_poly.pdbx_strand_id
1 'polypeptide(L)'
;MGKRLSEKEYEALLGRAQKTSTPVVPQEKPTKRAARAKPTDPPSPRETKVLLACMELLEQHPSVAWVMRMNTGVAVYGEGDQKRFVRFSIPGVSDIVGQLKDGRFFAVEVKRPGKEPTDDQWAFLQNVAQNGGLAGWVDDASQLANFIPARIGQGISPCTVYEPPKRTRLR
;
A
#
# COMPACT_ATOMS: atom_id res chain seq x y z
N MET A 1 9.03 30.63 16.87
CA MET A 1 8.54 31.38 15.68
C MET A 1 9.27 30.81 14.47
N GLY A 2 8.64 29.93 13.69
CA GLY A 2 9.30 29.25 12.57
C GLY A 2 9.61 30.24 11.46
N LYS A 3 10.86 30.27 10.98
CA LYS A 3 11.23 31.10 9.83
C LYS A 3 10.44 30.62 8.60
N ARG A 4 9.70 31.53 7.97
CA ARG A 4 9.02 31.27 6.69
C ARG A 4 10.09 31.23 5.60
N LEU A 5 10.17 30.11 4.88
CA LEU A 5 11.05 29.99 3.72
C LEU A 5 10.62 30.99 2.65
N SER A 6 11.59 31.53 1.92
CA SER A 6 11.36 32.35 0.74
C SER A 6 10.84 31.50 -0.42
N GLU A 7 10.14 32.12 -1.36
CA GLU A 7 9.63 31.44 -2.56
C GLU A 7 10.74 30.74 -3.35
N LYS A 8 11.94 31.33 -3.40
CA LYS A 8 13.09 30.70 -4.07
C LYS A 8 13.61 29.45 -3.37
N GLU A 9 13.61 29.43 -2.04
CA GLU A 9 13.97 28.23 -1.26
C GLU A 9 12.89 27.14 -1.41
N TYR A 10 11.63 27.55 -1.51
CA TYR A 10 10.51 26.66 -1.78
C TYR A 10 10.57 26.05 -3.19
N GLU A 11 10.92 26.84 -4.20
CA GLU A 11 11.07 26.36 -5.58
C GLU A 11 12.29 25.45 -5.78
N ALA A 12 13.39 25.72 -5.07
CA ALA A 12 14.59 24.86 -5.10
C ALA A 12 14.31 23.45 -4.53
N LEU A 13 13.41 23.31 -3.56
CA LEU A 13 12.98 22.03 -3.00
C LEU A 13 12.10 21.21 -3.96
N LEU A 14 11.45 21.86 -4.94
CA LEU A 14 10.44 21.22 -5.79
C LEU A 14 10.96 20.61 -7.09
N GLY A 15 12.28 20.65 -7.34
CA GLY A 15 13.00 19.80 -8.32
C GLY A 15 12.19 19.30 -9.52
N ARG A 16 11.59 20.19 -10.31
CA ARG A 16 10.75 19.79 -11.46
C ARG A 16 11.61 19.42 -12.66
N ALA A 17 11.45 18.19 -13.14
CA ALA A 17 11.69 17.84 -14.54
C ALA A 17 10.34 17.54 -15.22
N GLN A 18 9.89 18.44 -16.09
CA GLN A 18 8.81 18.15 -17.03
C GLN A 18 9.38 17.36 -18.21
N LYS A 19 8.77 16.22 -18.55
CA LYS A 19 8.95 15.58 -19.86
C LYS A 19 7.66 15.67 -20.66
N THR A 20 7.82 16.06 -21.92
CA THR A 20 6.82 16.08 -22.97
C THR A 20 6.55 14.67 -23.47
N SER A 21 5.28 14.34 -23.76
CA SER A 21 4.95 13.17 -24.57
C SER A 21 3.65 13.38 -25.35
N THR A 22 3.70 12.97 -26.61
CA THR A 22 2.66 12.96 -27.64
C THR A 22 1.56 11.92 -27.36
N PRO A 23 0.33 12.07 -27.89
CA PRO A 23 -0.79 11.17 -27.58
C PRO A 23 -0.83 9.90 -28.46
N VAL A 24 -1.16 8.76 -27.82
CA VAL A 24 -1.56 7.50 -28.47
C VAL A 24 -3.03 7.22 -28.13
N VAL A 25 -3.82 6.85 -29.15
CA VAL A 25 -5.28 6.67 -29.09
C VAL A 25 -5.68 5.28 -28.57
N PRO A 26 -6.52 5.16 -27.52
CA PRO A 26 -7.09 3.86 -27.11
C PRO A 26 -8.41 3.50 -27.80
N GLN A 27 -8.52 2.25 -28.24
CA GLN A 27 -9.72 1.60 -28.83
C GLN A 27 -10.56 0.89 -27.75
N GLU A 28 -11.89 0.89 -27.89
CA GLU A 28 -12.82 0.21 -26.97
C GLU A 28 -12.93 -1.30 -27.25
N LYS A 29 -13.09 -2.10 -26.18
CA LYS A 29 -13.35 -3.56 -26.26
C LYS A 29 -14.78 -3.89 -25.81
N PRO A 30 -15.47 -4.83 -26.51
CA PRO A 30 -16.86 -5.15 -26.23
C PRO A 30 -17.05 -6.11 -25.05
N THR A 31 -18.17 -5.96 -24.34
CA THR A 31 -18.58 -6.72 -23.16
C THR A 31 -19.21 -8.07 -23.53
N LYS A 32 -18.76 -9.16 -22.88
CA LYS A 32 -19.33 -10.51 -23.03
C LYS A 32 -20.21 -10.89 -21.83
N ARG A 33 -21.40 -11.43 -22.09
CA ARG A 33 -22.32 -12.00 -21.09
C ARG A 33 -21.74 -13.27 -20.45
N ALA A 34 -22.03 -13.48 -19.16
CA ALA A 34 -21.49 -14.58 -18.37
C ALA A 34 -22.25 -15.91 -18.60
N ALA A 35 -21.49 -16.99 -18.83
CA ALA A 35 -21.97 -18.36 -18.74
C ALA A 35 -21.77 -18.90 -17.31
N ARG A 36 -22.65 -19.82 -16.87
CA ARG A 36 -22.68 -20.38 -15.51
C ARG A 36 -21.57 -21.42 -15.32
N ALA A 37 -20.76 -21.28 -14.26
CA ALA A 37 -19.58 -22.12 -13.98
C ALA A 37 -19.90 -23.35 -13.10
N LYS A 38 -19.15 -24.45 -13.31
CA LYS A 38 -19.11 -25.67 -12.47
C LYS A 38 -18.42 -25.39 -11.11
N PRO A 39 -18.62 -26.23 -10.07
CA PRO A 39 -18.03 -26.01 -8.76
C PRO A 39 -16.51 -26.23 -8.82
N THR A 40 -15.75 -25.16 -8.65
CA THR A 40 -14.31 -25.18 -8.40
C THR A 40 -14.07 -25.03 -6.90
N ASP A 41 -12.88 -25.40 -6.43
CA ASP A 41 -12.40 -25.07 -5.08
C ASP A 41 -12.81 -23.67 -4.64
N PRO A 42 -13.11 -23.46 -3.34
CA PRO A 42 -13.56 -22.17 -2.86
C PRO A 42 -12.57 -21.10 -3.33
N PRO A 43 -13.05 -20.03 -4.00
CA PRO A 43 -12.17 -19.06 -4.60
C PRO A 43 -11.29 -18.44 -3.52
N SER A 44 -9.96 -18.46 -3.75
CA SER A 44 -8.99 -17.75 -2.91
C SER A 44 -9.52 -16.36 -2.56
N PRO A 45 -9.38 -15.91 -1.29
CA PRO A 45 -9.83 -14.60 -0.87
C PRO A 45 -9.35 -13.52 -1.84
N ARG A 46 -10.25 -12.58 -2.16
CA ARG A 46 -9.87 -11.36 -2.88
C ARG A 46 -8.99 -10.52 -1.96
N GLU A 47 -8.06 -9.77 -2.53
CA GLU A 47 -7.19 -8.83 -1.81
C GLU A 47 -7.98 -7.91 -0.88
N THR A 48 -9.14 -7.40 -1.32
CA THR A 48 -10.05 -6.60 -0.50
C THR A 48 -10.47 -7.31 0.80
N LYS A 49 -10.68 -8.63 0.79
CA LYS A 49 -11.04 -9.36 2.03
C LYS A 49 -9.86 -9.45 2.99
N VAL A 50 -8.65 -9.67 2.47
CA VAL A 50 -7.43 -9.67 3.28
C VAL A 50 -7.20 -8.29 3.88
N LEU A 51 -7.39 -7.23 3.09
CA LEU A 51 -7.25 -5.84 3.53
C LEU A 51 -8.22 -5.53 4.67
N LEU A 52 -9.50 -5.86 4.52
CA LEU A 52 -10.50 -5.61 5.56
C LEU A 52 -10.18 -6.36 6.85
N ALA A 53 -9.73 -7.62 6.76
CA ALA A 53 -9.30 -8.39 7.92
C ALA A 53 -8.05 -7.78 8.60
N CYS A 54 -7.10 -7.26 7.82
CA CYS A 54 -5.94 -6.54 8.36
C CYS A 54 -6.36 -5.27 9.09
N MET A 55 -7.25 -4.46 8.50
CA MET A 55 -7.78 -3.25 9.12
C MET A 55 -8.47 -3.57 10.45
N GLU A 56 -9.36 -4.57 10.48
CA GLU A 56 -10.08 -4.98 11.69
C GLU A 56 -9.12 -5.39 12.81
N LEU A 57 -8.08 -6.17 12.49
CA LEU A 57 -7.06 -6.56 13.46
C LEU A 57 -6.26 -5.37 13.97
N LEU A 58 -5.82 -4.48 13.08
CA LEU A 58 -4.98 -3.31 13.42
C LEU A 58 -5.74 -2.26 14.23
N GLU A 59 -7.02 -2.02 13.91
CA GLU A 59 -7.88 -1.08 14.65
C GLU A 59 -8.09 -1.50 16.11
N GLN A 60 -8.13 -2.81 16.38
CA GLN A 60 -8.29 -3.37 17.71
C GLN A 60 -6.94 -3.68 18.39
N HIS A 61 -5.82 -3.45 17.70
CA HIS A 61 -4.53 -3.94 18.16
C HIS A 61 -3.98 -3.12 19.34
N PRO A 62 -3.60 -3.73 20.47
CA PRO A 62 -3.26 -3.02 21.70
C PRO A 62 -2.03 -2.09 21.59
N SER A 63 -1.10 -2.39 20.67
CA SER A 63 0.09 -1.57 20.43
C SER A 63 -0.07 -0.52 19.33
N VAL A 64 -1.16 -0.54 18.57
CA VAL A 64 -1.44 0.44 17.51
C VAL A 64 -2.07 1.68 18.14
N ALA A 65 -1.55 2.85 17.80
CA ALA A 65 -2.10 4.14 18.23
C ALA A 65 -3.18 4.61 17.25
N TRP A 66 -2.91 4.50 15.95
CA TRP A 66 -3.86 4.78 14.88
C TRP A 66 -3.47 4.01 13.62
N VAL A 67 -4.45 3.81 12.75
CA VAL A 67 -4.31 3.13 11.45
C VAL A 67 -5.16 3.83 10.41
N MET A 68 -4.71 3.83 9.15
CA MET A 68 -5.40 4.42 8.02
C MET A 68 -5.22 3.55 6.78
N ARG A 69 -6.32 3.37 6.03
CA ARG A 69 -6.28 2.83 4.67
C ARG A 69 -5.91 3.92 3.68
N MET A 70 -4.89 3.67 2.87
CA MET A 70 -4.51 4.53 1.75
C MET A 70 -5.28 4.14 0.49
N ASN A 71 -5.78 5.14 -0.22
CA ASN A 71 -6.24 4.95 -1.60
C ASN A 71 -5.12 5.44 -2.52
N THR A 72 -4.52 4.52 -3.26
CA THR A 72 -3.59 4.84 -4.35
C THR A 72 -4.31 4.66 -5.69
N GLY A 73 -4.02 5.52 -6.65
CA GLY A 73 -4.56 5.37 -8.00
C GLY A 73 -4.86 6.68 -8.70
N VAL A 74 -5.57 6.58 -9.83
CA VAL A 74 -5.98 7.73 -10.63
C VAL A 74 -7.47 7.61 -10.89
N ALA A 75 -8.24 8.66 -10.58
CA ALA A 75 -9.60 8.80 -11.05
C ALA A 75 -9.68 9.86 -12.15
N VAL A 76 -10.62 9.67 -13.06
CA VAL A 76 -10.98 10.68 -14.06
C VAL A 76 -12.28 11.33 -13.61
N TYR A 77 -12.26 12.65 -13.49
CA TYR A 77 -13.44 13.45 -13.19
C TYR A 77 -13.83 14.31 -14.40
N GLY A 78 -15.12 14.53 -14.62
CA GLY A 78 -15.63 15.32 -15.73
C GLY A 78 -15.83 14.54 -17.04
N GLU A 79 -16.42 15.21 -18.02
CA GLU A 79 -16.79 14.64 -19.32
C GLU A 79 -16.29 15.54 -20.47
N GLY A 80 -16.16 14.96 -21.67
CA GLY A 80 -15.63 15.67 -22.84
C GLY A 80 -14.26 16.33 -22.58
N ASP A 81 -14.13 17.59 -22.99
CA ASP A 81 -12.90 18.39 -22.84
C ASP A 81 -12.60 18.82 -21.40
N GLN A 82 -13.53 18.58 -20.46
CA GLN A 82 -13.37 18.94 -19.05
C GLN A 82 -12.86 17.78 -18.19
N LYS A 83 -12.40 16.68 -18.81
CA LYS A 83 -11.82 15.54 -18.10
C LYS A 83 -10.55 15.94 -17.35
N ARG A 84 -10.47 15.60 -16.07
CA ARG A 84 -9.32 15.81 -15.19
C ARG A 84 -8.86 14.48 -14.61
N PHE A 85 -7.58 14.18 -14.77
CA PHE A 85 -6.92 13.05 -14.13
C PHE A 85 -6.45 13.47 -12.75
N VAL A 86 -7.04 12.90 -11.71
CA VAL A 86 -6.64 13.14 -10.32
C VAL A 86 -5.92 11.91 -9.83
N ARG A 87 -4.63 12.05 -9.53
CA ARG A 87 -3.84 11.01 -8.87
C ARG A 87 -3.97 11.16 -7.36
N PHE A 88 -4.30 10.07 -6.70
CA PHE A 88 -4.33 9.97 -5.26
C PHE A 88 -3.03 9.33 -4.76
N SER A 89 -2.42 9.99 -3.77
CA SER A 89 -1.18 9.57 -3.11
C SER A 89 0.06 9.51 -4.03
N ILE A 90 1.19 9.21 -3.40
CA ILE A 90 2.46 8.93 -4.06
C ILE A 90 2.42 7.47 -4.56
N PRO A 91 2.94 7.16 -5.77
CA PRO A 91 3.08 5.77 -6.23
C PRO A 91 3.86 4.91 -5.22
N GLY A 92 3.44 3.66 -5.05
CA GLY A 92 4.13 2.70 -4.18
C GLY A 92 3.79 2.79 -2.69
N VAL A 93 3.06 3.82 -2.24
CA VAL A 93 2.60 3.88 -0.84
C VAL A 93 1.75 2.65 -0.51
N SER A 94 2.05 2.02 0.62
CA SER A 94 1.36 0.82 1.08
C SER A 94 -0.14 1.04 1.29
N ASP A 95 -0.93 -0.01 1.09
CA ASP A 95 -2.39 -0.01 1.28
C ASP A 95 -2.83 0.44 2.67
N ILE A 96 -2.05 0.12 3.71
CA ILE A 96 -2.34 0.47 5.10
C ILE A 96 -1.09 1.11 5.72
N VAL A 97 -1.30 2.20 6.45
CA VAL A 97 -0.26 2.88 7.22
C VAL A 97 -0.77 3.21 8.63
N GLY A 98 0.14 3.39 9.57
CA GLY A 98 -0.23 3.72 10.93
C GLY A 98 0.95 4.06 11.81
N GLN A 99 0.66 4.18 13.10
CA GLN A 99 1.68 4.41 14.12
C GLN A 99 1.41 3.53 15.33
N LEU A 100 2.49 3.03 15.93
CA LEU A 100 2.45 2.37 17.22
C LEU A 100 2.41 3.38 18.37
N LYS A 101 2.00 2.93 19.55
CA LYS A 101 1.96 3.75 20.78
C LYS A 101 3.35 4.17 21.29
N ASP A 102 4.44 3.58 20.80
CA ASP A 102 5.81 4.05 21.02
C ASP A 102 6.31 5.07 19.99
N GLY A 103 5.43 5.48 19.05
CA GLY A 103 5.73 6.48 18.04
C GLY A 103 6.29 5.94 16.73
N ARG A 104 6.67 4.65 16.66
CA ARG A 104 7.14 4.05 15.40
C ARG A 104 6.05 4.04 14.34
N PHE A 105 6.40 4.49 13.14
CA PHE A 105 5.53 4.36 11.98
C PHE A 105 5.47 2.91 11.50
N PHE A 106 4.35 2.48 10.95
CA PHE A 106 4.27 1.20 10.25
C PHE A 106 3.57 1.30 8.89
N ALA A 107 3.94 0.40 7.99
CA ALA A 107 3.37 0.25 6.65
C ALA A 107 3.09 -1.22 6.35
N VAL A 108 1.90 -1.50 5.83
CA VAL A 108 1.47 -2.85 5.43
C VAL A 108 0.93 -2.81 4.01
N GLU A 109 1.62 -3.49 3.10
CA GLU A 109 1.13 -3.77 1.75
C GLU A 109 0.32 -5.07 1.76
N VAL A 110 -0.89 -5.06 1.20
CA VAL A 110 -1.78 -6.23 1.23
C VAL A 110 -1.88 -6.83 -0.17
N LYS A 111 -1.66 -8.14 -0.25
CA LYS A 111 -1.74 -8.88 -1.51
C LYS A 111 -2.77 -9.97 -1.47
N ARG A 112 -3.32 -10.26 -2.64
CA ARG A 112 -4.00 -11.54 -2.85
C ARG A 112 -3.00 -12.70 -2.64
N PRO A 113 -3.43 -13.85 -2.08
CA PRO A 113 -2.61 -15.06 -2.02
C PRO A 113 -1.91 -15.39 -3.34
N GLY A 114 -0.59 -15.59 -3.27
CA GLY A 114 0.26 -15.86 -4.43
C GLY A 114 0.61 -14.65 -5.30
N LYS A 115 0.41 -13.43 -4.80
CA LYS A 115 0.91 -12.18 -5.40
C LYS A 115 1.96 -11.54 -4.50
N GLU A 116 2.83 -10.76 -5.11
CA GLU A 116 3.94 -10.07 -4.46
C GLU A 116 3.83 -8.55 -4.72
N PRO A 117 4.44 -7.70 -3.87
CA PRO A 117 4.58 -6.27 -4.11
C PRO A 117 5.25 -5.95 -5.45
N THR A 118 4.91 -4.79 -6.02
CA THR A 118 5.68 -4.21 -7.14
C THR A 118 7.00 -3.61 -6.62
N ASP A 119 7.94 -3.32 -7.53
CA ASP A 119 9.22 -2.70 -7.17
C ASP A 119 9.05 -1.37 -6.41
N ASP A 120 8.11 -0.51 -6.84
CA ASP A 120 7.82 0.76 -6.16
C ASP A 120 7.26 0.56 -4.74
N GLN A 121 6.41 -0.46 -4.56
CA GLN A 121 5.86 -0.79 -3.25
C GLN A 121 6.94 -1.38 -2.33
N TRP A 122 7.80 -2.22 -2.89
CA TRP A 122 8.95 -2.76 -2.19
C TRP A 122 9.93 -1.66 -1.76
N ALA A 123 10.20 -0.69 -2.63
CA ALA A 123 11.03 0.47 -2.30
C ALA A 123 10.44 1.32 -1.17
N PHE A 124 9.12 1.54 -1.17
CA PHE A 124 8.44 2.24 -0.08
C PHE A 124 8.59 1.50 1.26
N LEU A 125 8.33 0.19 1.28
CA LEU A 125 8.49 -0.64 2.48
C LEU A 125 9.94 -0.62 3.01
N GLN A 126 10.93 -0.73 2.11
CA GLN A 126 12.35 -0.63 2.49
C GLN A 126 12.66 0.72 3.11
N ASN A 127 12.18 1.82 2.52
CA ASN A 127 12.40 3.16 3.06
C ASN A 127 11.80 3.31 4.47
N VAL A 128 10.60 2.76 4.72
CA VAL A 128 10.00 2.75 6.06
C VAL A 128 10.87 1.97 7.04
N ALA A 129 11.28 0.74 6.70
CA ALA A 129 12.11 -0.10 7.56
C ALA A 129 13.47 0.54 7.88
N GLN A 130 14.15 1.10 6.86
CA GLN A 130 15.45 1.76 7.01
C GLN A 130 15.41 3.00 7.91
N ASN A 131 14.23 3.64 8.04
CA ASN A 131 14.03 4.82 8.86
C ASN A 131 13.35 4.52 10.21
N GLY A 132 13.49 3.29 10.73
CA GLY A 132 13.05 2.93 12.08
C GLY A 132 11.57 2.54 12.18
N GLY A 133 10.86 2.47 11.05
CA GLY A 133 9.49 1.99 10.99
C GLY A 133 9.39 0.47 10.89
N LEU A 134 8.18 -0.05 11.05
CA LEU A 134 7.86 -1.45 10.82
C LEU A 134 7.19 -1.59 9.45
N ALA A 135 7.80 -2.36 8.55
CA ALA A 135 7.29 -2.52 7.21
C ALA A 135 7.17 -4.01 6.89
N GLY A 136 6.08 -4.37 6.21
CA GLY A 136 5.90 -5.72 5.70
C GLY A 136 4.82 -5.77 4.65
N TRP A 137 4.78 -6.86 3.90
CA TRP A 137 3.62 -7.19 3.09
C TRP A 137 3.00 -8.50 3.56
N VAL A 138 1.70 -8.65 3.35
CA VAL A 138 0.95 -9.83 3.79
C VAL A 138 -0.01 -10.31 2.71
N ASP A 139 -0.19 -11.62 2.61
CA ASP A 139 -1.27 -12.25 1.81
C ASP A 139 -2.33 -12.94 2.68
N ASP A 140 -2.14 -12.89 4.00
CA ASP A 140 -3.03 -13.39 5.04
C ASP A 140 -2.92 -12.49 6.28
N ALA A 141 -4.05 -12.07 6.84
CA ALA A 141 -4.07 -11.09 7.93
C ALA A 141 -3.38 -11.59 9.21
N SER A 142 -3.30 -12.91 9.43
CA SER A 142 -2.61 -13.49 10.59
C SER A 142 -1.10 -13.20 10.60
N GLN A 143 -0.52 -12.91 9.44
CA GLN A 143 0.91 -12.61 9.27
C GLN A 143 1.32 -11.28 9.91
N LEU A 144 0.38 -10.39 10.22
CA LEU A 144 0.65 -9.12 10.90
C LEU A 144 1.41 -9.32 12.22
N ALA A 145 1.10 -10.37 12.96
CA ALA A 145 1.73 -10.67 14.25
C ALA A 145 3.24 -10.95 14.15
N ASN A 146 3.76 -11.22 12.96
CA ASN A 146 5.18 -11.51 12.75
C ASN A 146 6.08 -10.26 12.78
N PHE A 147 5.49 -9.07 12.61
CA PHE A 147 6.26 -7.82 12.58
C PHE A 147 5.59 -6.65 13.28
N ILE A 148 4.27 -6.71 13.52
CA ILE A 148 3.57 -5.78 14.41
C ILE A 148 3.58 -6.35 15.83
N PRO A 149 4.32 -5.73 16.78
CA PRO A 149 4.50 -6.30 18.11
C PRO A 149 3.24 -6.20 18.94
N ALA A 150 2.80 -7.31 19.54
CA ALA A 150 1.63 -7.35 20.43
C ALA A 150 1.73 -6.36 21.61
N ARG A 151 2.94 -6.11 22.12
CA ARG A 151 3.21 -5.14 23.20
C ARG A 151 4.40 -4.25 22.85
N ILE A 152 4.29 -2.98 23.20
CA ILE A 152 5.38 -2.01 23.17
C ILE A 152 6.50 -2.42 24.14
N GLY A 153 7.75 -2.10 23.80
CA GLY A 153 8.92 -2.32 24.66
C GLY A 153 9.70 -3.60 24.39
N GLN A 154 9.28 -4.42 23.41
CA GLN A 154 10.14 -5.45 22.84
C GLN A 154 10.97 -4.85 21.71
N GLY A 155 12.30 -4.88 21.88
CA GLY A 155 13.26 -4.40 20.90
C GLY A 155 13.25 -5.28 19.64
N ILE A 156 12.41 -4.94 18.68
CA ILE A 156 12.53 -5.45 17.31
C ILE A 156 13.51 -4.53 16.60
N SER A 157 14.65 -5.08 16.18
CA SER A 157 15.67 -4.36 15.40
C SER A 157 15.05 -3.90 14.07
N PRO A 158 14.91 -2.58 13.84
CA PRO A 158 14.21 -2.06 12.68
C PRO A 158 15.18 -1.98 11.50
N CYS A 159 15.33 -3.06 10.74
CA CYS A 159 16.18 -3.03 9.54
C CYS A 159 15.68 -3.86 8.36
N THR A 160 14.67 -4.72 8.52
CA THR A 160 14.24 -5.62 7.44
C THR A 160 12.74 -5.57 7.25
N VAL A 161 12.31 -5.47 6.00
CA VAL A 161 10.91 -5.62 5.61
C VAL A 161 10.47 -7.05 5.88
N TYR A 162 9.34 -7.25 6.56
CA TYR A 162 8.77 -8.58 6.70
C TYR A 162 8.22 -9.08 5.36
N GLU A 163 8.61 -10.29 4.99
CA GLU A 163 8.11 -11.02 3.83
C GLU A 163 7.48 -12.34 4.30
N PRO A 164 6.26 -12.67 3.85
CA PRO A 164 5.67 -13.98 4.10
C PRO A 164 6.51 -15.10 3.48
N PRO A 165 6.61 -16.27 4.11
CA PRO A 165 7.30 -17.41 3.53
C PRO A 165 6.63 -17.83 2.22
N LYS A 166 7.43 -18.20 1.22
CA LYS A 166 6.91 -18.69 -0.06
C LYS A 166 6.00 -19.90 0.17
N ARG A 167 4.77 -19.84 -0.33
CA ARG A 167 3.83 -20.97 -0.28
C ARG A 167 4.42 -22.15 -1.07
N THR A 168 4.99 -23.13 -0.39
CA THR A 168 5.33 -24.42 -0.99
C THR A 168 4.03 -25.12 -1.36
N ARG A 169 3.82 -25.43 -2.65
CA ARG A 169 2.77 -26.37 -3.04
C ARG A 169 3.11 -27.70 -2.37
N LEU A 170 2.26 -28.14 -1.44
CA LEU A 170 2.23 -29.55 -1.05
C LEU A 170 1.96 -30.32 -2.36
N ARG A 171 2.92 -31.17 -2.73
CA ARG A 171 2.81 -32.05 -3.90
C ARG A 171 1.86 -33.19 -3.62
#